data_AF-A0A369VJS6-F1
#
_entry.id   AF-A0A369VJS6-F1
#
_cell.length_a   1.000
_cell.length_b   1.000
_cell.length_c   1.000
_cell.angle_alpha   90.00
_cell.angle_beta   90.00
_cell.angle_gamma   90.00
#
_symmetry.space_group_name_H-M   'P 1'
#
loop_
_entity.id
_entity.type
_entity.pdbx_description
1 polymer ?
#
loop_
_entity_poly.entity_id
_entity_poly.type
_entity_poly.pdbx_seq_one_letter_code
_entity_poly.pdbx_strand_id
1 'polypeptide(L)'
;MAVARVALVAGATGLVGREVIAALLAAENAPGTASLDGAPIHILHAAGRRAPAALARNVVVHAVDFSALPSLPPVDDVYIALGTTMAEAGGQNAFRAIDYSAVLATAQAARRAGATRCGVVSAMGADPQSRIFYSRIKGEMERDLQALGFSTLVIARPSVLAGNRQPLHQTPRRGESLSLALLQWLRPLIPANYRAVAARDVAHALVHAVRHGTSGVQVLSGRALQSG
;
A
#
# COMPACT_ATOMS: atom_id res chain seq x y z
N MET A 1 18.99 -8.51 21.80
CA MET A 1 18.40 -7.18 21.53
C MET A 1 17.97 -7.20 20.08
N ALA A 2 16.70 -6.95 19.77
CA ALA A 2 16.26 -6.92 18.38
C ALA A 2 16.75 -5.60 17.75
N VAL A 3 17.41 -5.71 16.60
CA VAL A 3 18.04 -4.60 15.89
C VAL A 3 16.95 -3.74 15.25
N ALA A 4 17.06 -2.42 15.39
CA ALA A 4 16.18 -1.46 14.74
C ALA A 4 16.27 -1.64 13.21
N ARG A 5 15.11 -1.78 12.53
CA ARG A 5 15.02 -2.10 11.10
C ARG A 5 14.73 -0.85 10.27
N VAL A 6 15.49 -0.62 9.22
CA VAL A 6 15.30 0.54 8.34
C VAL A 6 14.14 0.30 7.36
N ALA A 7 13.15 1.18 7.33
CA ALA A 7 11.98 1.03 6.47
C ALA A 7 12.04 1.94 5.24
N LEU A 8 11.63 1.42 4.08
CA LEU A 8 11.36 2.17 2.86
C LEU A 8 9.86 2.23 2.59
N VAL A 9 9.30 3.42 2.32
CA VAL A 9 7.88 3.60 1.99
C VAL A 9 7.73 4.28 0.64
N ALA A 10 7.02 3.65 -0.30
CA ALA A 10 6.59 4.27 -1.56
C ALA A 10 5.07 4.46 -1.56
N GLY A 11 4.59 5.59 -2.08
CA GLY A 11 3.16 5.96 -2.05
C GLY A 11 2.72 6.68 -0.78
N ALA A 12 3.67 7.25 -0.03
CA ALA A 12 3.49 7.99 1.22
C ALA A 12 2.46 9.13 1.19
N THR A 13 2.19 9.72 0.02
CA THR A 13 1.22 10.81 -0.12
C THR A 13 -0.22 10.32 -0.27
N GLY A 14 -0.42 9.03 -0.58
CA GLY A 14 -1.71 8.39 -0.76
C GLY A 14 -2.37 7.99 0.56
N LEU A 15 -3.66 7.64 0.50
CA LEU A 15 -4.47 7.38 1.69
C LEU A 15 -3.87 6.30 2.60
N VAL A 16 -3.50 5.14 2.05
CA VAL A 16 -2.88 4.05 2.84
C VAL A 16 -1.43 4.36 3.19
N GLY A 17 -0.66 5.00 2.30
CA GLY A 17 0.75 5.29 2.55
C GLY A 17 0.99 6.23 3.73
N ARG A 18 0.11 7.21 3.94
CA ARG A 18 0.15 8.09 5.13
C ARG A 18 -0.05 7.30 6.42
N GLU A 19 -1.01 6.39 6.41
CA GLU A 19 -1.32 5.53 7.56
C GLU A 19 -0.20 4.51 7.82
N VAL A 20 0.49 4.03 6.78
CA VAL A 20 1.69 3.18 6.94
C VAL A 20 2.79 3.94 7.67
N ILE A 21 3.04 5.20 7.31
CA ILE A 21 4.03 6.04 8.02
C ILE A 21 3.61 6.25 9.48
N ALA A 22 2.33 6.57 9.72
CA ALA A 22 1.81 6.74 11.07
C ALA A 22 1.96 5.45 11.91
N ALA A 23 1.67 4.28 11.33
CA ALA A 23 1.80 3.00 12.01
C ALA A 23 3.28 2.66 12.32
N LEU A 24 4.21 2.96 11.40
CA LEU A 24 5.65 2.76 11.62
C LEU A 24 6.18 3.65 12.76
N LEU A 25 5.82 4.94 12.75
CA LEU A 25 6.19 5.90 13.80
C LEU A 25 5.56 5.55 15.16
N ALA A 26 4.29 5.12 15.17
CA ALA A 26 3.62 4.70 16.41
C ALA A 26 4.31 3.48 17.03
N ALA A 27 4.73 2.53 16.20
CA ALA A 27 5.40 1.31 16.65
C ALA A 27 6.90 1.51 16.98
N GLU A 28 7.47 2.70 16.74
CA GLU A 28 8.75 3.14 17.31
C GLU A 28 8.58 3.64 18.75
N ASN A 29 7.46 4.30 19.04
CA ASN A 29 7.19 4.90 20.35
C ASN A 29 6.55 3.93 21.37
N ALA A 30 6.33 2.67 20.99
CA ALA A 30 5.65 1.68 21.83
C ALA A 30 6.60 1.05 22.87
N PRO A 31 6.37 1.23 24.18
CA PRO A 31 7.25 0.70 25.22
C PRO A 31 7.31 -0.83 25.20
N GLY A 32 8.51 -1.40 25.28
CA GLY A 32 8.73 -2.84 25.35
C GLY A 32 8.69 -3.59 24.00
N THR A 33 8.39 -2.91 22.90
CA THR A 33 8.70 -3.45 21.57
C THR A 33 10.18 -3.24 21.28
N ALA A 34 10.78 -4.08 20.43
CA ALA A 34 12.08 -3.80 19.87
C ALA A 34 12.00 -2.48 19.11
N SER A 35 12.30 -1.39 19.81
CA SER A 35 12.19 -0.04 19.29
C SER A 35 12.97 0.02 17.99
N LEU A 36 12.36 0.66 17.00
CA LEU A 36 13.10 1.24 15.90
C LEU A 36 13.90 2.43 16.45
N ASP A 37 14.76 2.24 17.46
CA ASP A 37 15.45 3.32 18.19
C ASP A 37 16.17 4.24 17.19
N GLY A 38 15.49 5.29 16.71
CA GLY A 38 15.98 6.21 15.70
C GLY A 38 16.29 5.62 14.31
N ALA A 39 15.82 4.42 13.96
CA ALA A 39 16.07 3.89 12.61
C ALA A 39 15.36 4.76 11.55
N PRO A 40 16.05 5.10 10.45
CA PRO A 40 15.46 5.97 9.44
C PRO A 40 14.27 5.32 8.74
N ILE A 41 13.25 6.12 8.46
CA ILE A 41 12.18 5.80 7.52
C ILE A 41 12.47 6.58 6.24
N HIS A 42 12.85 5.87 5.19
CA HIS A 42 13.06 6.43 3.86
C HIS A 42 11.74 6.49 3.11
N ILE A 43 11.38 7.65 2.60
CA ILE A 43 10.18 7.83 1.78
C ILE A 43 10.59 8.09 0.33
N LEU A 44 10.07 7.28 -0.59
CA LEU A 44 10.14 7.58 -2.02
C LEU A 44 8.90 8.36 -2.45
N HIS A 45 9.11 9.52 -3.06
CA HIS A 45 8.05 10.27 -3.73
C HIS A 45 8.46 10.61 -5.16
N ALA A 46 7.46 10.73 -6.04
CA ALA A 46 7.73 11.03 -7.44
C ALA A 46 8.35 12.44 -7.55
N ALA A 47 9.44 12.55 -8.30
CA ALA A 47 10.05 13.82 -8.66
C ALA A 47 9.02 14.74 -9.35
N GLY A 48 9.06 16.03 -9.03
CA GLY A 48 8.09 17.01 -9.54
C GLY A 48 6.72 17.01 -8.84
N ARG A 49 6.46 16.09 -7.89
CA ARG A 49 5.30 16.17 -7.00
C ARG A 49 5.65 16.83 -5.68
N ARG A 50 4.65 17.42 -5.02
CA ARG A 50 4.80 17.98 -3.67
C ARG A 50 5.32 16.91 -2.72
N ALA A 51 6.45 17.21 -2.06
CA ALA A 51 7.02 16.33 -1.06
C ALA A 51 5.99 16.08 0.07
N PRO A 52 5.93 14.86 0.63
CA PRO A 52 5.20 14.64 1.87
C PRO A 52 5.71 15.59 2.96
N ALA A 53 4.83 16.07 3.83
CA ALA A 53 5.28 16.79 5.02
C ALA A 53 6.20 15.87 5.82
N ALA A 54 7.39 16.32 6.19
CA ALA A 54 8.29 15.56 7.06
C ALA A 54 7.71 15.57 8.47
N LEU A 55 7.25 14.41 8.95
CA LEU A 55 6.44 14.30 10.17
C LEU A 55 7.28 13.96 11.43
N ALA A 56 8.56 13.57 11.29
CA ALA A 56 9.45 13.22 12.42
C ALA A 56 10.94 13.39 12.07
N ARG A 57 11.83 13.40 13.09
CA ARG A 57 13.29 13.60 12.93
C ARG A 57 14.01 12.48 12.17
N ASN A 58 13.46 11.27 12.17
CA ASN A 58 14.03 10.08 11.53
C ASN A 58 13.47 9.80 10.13
N VAL A 59 12.70 10.72 9.54
CA VAL A 59 12.14 10.57 8.20
C VAL A 59 13.05 11.23 7.17
N VAL A 60 13.51 10.47 6.17
CA VAL A 60 14.34 10.95 5.06
C VAL A 60 13.56 10.80 3.77
N VAL A 61 13.38 11.90 3.04
CA VAL A 61 12.56 11.96 1.82
C VAL A 61 13.46 11.97 0.59
N HIS A 62 13.16 11.09 -0.36
CA HIS A 62 13.86 10.94 -1.64
C HIS A 62 12.91 11.23 -2.80
N ALA A 63 13.23 12.27 -3.59
CA ALA A 63 12.54 12.54 -4.84
C ALA A 63 13.13 11.62 -5.93
N VAL A 64 12.29 10.77 -6.52
CA VAL A 64 12.74 9.74 -7.47
C VAL A 64 11.88 9.69 -8.73
N ASP A 65 12.49 9.23 -9.82
CA ASP A 65 11.77 8.71 -10.97
C ASP A 65 11.56 7.20 -10.76
N PHE A 66 10.31 6.77 -10.65
CA PHE A 66 9.98 5.36 -10.46
C PHE A 66 10.24 4.49 -11.69
N SER A 67 10.43 5.08 -12.87
CA SER A 67 10.87 4.37 -14.07
C SER A 67 12.38 4.10 -14.08
N ALA A 68 13.14 4.86 -13.29
CA ALA A 68 14.59 4.80 -13.20
C ALA A 68 15.07 5.09 -11.77
N LEU A 69 14.77 4.17 -10.84
CA LEU A 69 15.14 4.35 -9.44
C LEU A 69 16.67 4.37 -9.25
N PRO A 70 17.21 5.32 -8.46
CA PRO A 70 18.62 5.35 -8.14
C PRO A 70 18.99 4.21 -7.18
N SER A 71 20.29 4.10 -6.86
CA SER A 71 20.70 3.28 -5.72
C SER A 71 20.06 3.82 -4.45
N LEU A 72 19.39 2.94 -3.70
CA LEU A 72 18.74 3.30 -2.45
C LEU A 72 19.72 3.08 -1.27
N PRO A 73 19.56 3.83 -0.17
CA PRO A 73 20.30 3.52 1.06
C PRO A 73 19.95 2.11 1.56
N PRO A 74 20.79 1.49 2.40
CA PRO A 74 20.49 0.19 2.99
C PRO A 74 19.14 0.20 3.70
N VAL A 75 18.26 -0.73 3.34
CA VAL A 75 16.94 -0.88 3.97
C VAL A 75 16.65 -2.33 4.29
N ASP A 76 15.88 -2.55 5.35
CA ASP A 76 15.50 -3.87 5.85
C ASP A 76 14.13 -4.31 5.34
N ASP A 77 13.18 -3.38 5.34
CA ASP A 77 11.77 -3.61 5.04
C ASP A 77 11.30 -2.57 4.00
N VAL A 78 10.45 -3.00 3.06
CA VAL A 78 9.82 -2.12 2.07
C VAL A 78 8.30 -2.19 2.14
N TYR A 79 7.64 -1.04 2.10
CA TYR A 79 6.20 -0.87 2.08
C TYR A 79 5.77 -0.11 0.83
N ILE A 80 4.98 -0.74 -0.03
CA ILE A 80 4.57 -0.20 -1.32
C ILE A 80 3.06 0.03 -1.30
N ALA A 81 2.68 1.29 -1.11
CA ALA A 81 1.31 1.79 -1.21
C ALA A 81 1.10 2.63 -2.49
N LEU A 82 1.89 2.32 -3.53
CA LEU A 82 1.69 2.90 -4.86
C LEU A 82 0.42 2.33 -5.51
N GLY A 83 -0.36 3.22 -6.10
CA GLY A 83 -1.53 2.86 -6.87
C GLY A 83 -2.28 4.10 -7.30
N THR A 84 -3.04 3.97 -8.37
CA THR A 84 -3.95 4.99 -8.85
C THR A 84 -5.27 4.33 -9.25
N THR A 85 -6.32 5.13 -9.48
CA THR A 85 -7.53 4.62 -10.13
C THR A 85 -7.38 4.69 -11.65
N MET A 86 -8.16 3.89 -12.38
CA MET A 86 -8.18 3.98 -13.86
C MET A 86 -8.55 5.40 -14.34
N ALA A 87 -9.45 6.06 -13.62
CA ALA A 87 -9.90 7.42 -13.91
C ALA A 87 -8.77 8.45 -13.72
N GLU A 88 -8.03 8.36 -12.61
CA GLU A 88 -6.90 9.25 -12.32
C GLU A 88 -5.68 8.98 -13.21
N ALA A 89 -5.45 7.72 -13.59
CA ALA A 89 -4.34 7.34 -14.45
C ALA A 89 -4.46 7.96 -15.85
N GLY A 90 -5.68 8.20 -16.32
CA GLY A 90 -5.94 8.71 -17.67
C GLY A 90 -5.68 7.68 -18.79
N GLY A 91 -5.53 6.39 -18.47
CA GLY A 91 -5.39 5.32 -19.45
C GLY A 91 -4.71 4.05 -18.93
N GLN A 92 -4.84 2.97 -19.69
CA GLN A 92 -4.31 1.65 -19.33
C GLN A 92 -2.78 1.62 -19.20
N ASN A 93 -2.06 2.28 -20.11
CA ASN A 93 -0.60 2.33 -20.08
C ASN A 93 -0.09 3.08 -18.85
N ALA A 94 -0.69 4.22 -18.52
CA ALA A 94 -0.35 4.99 -17.34
C ALA A 94 -0.70 4.22 -16.05
N PHE A 95 -1.84 3.53 -16.02
CA PHE A 95 -2.21 2.65 -14.92
C PHE A 95 -1.17 1.54 -14.74
N ARG A 96 -0.77 0.84 -15.82
CA ARG A 96 0.26 -0.21 -15.76
C ARG A 96 1.64 0.33 -15.35
N ALA A 97 1.98 1.55 -15.75
CA ALA A 97 3.22 2.19 -15.32
C ALA A 97 3.25 2.39 -13.79
N ILE A 98 2.12 2.77 -13.18
CA ILE A 98 2.02 3.06 -11.75
C ILE A 98 1.76 1.80 -10.92
N ASP A 99 0.71 1.04 -11.24
CA ASP A 99 0.20 -0.07 -10.41
C ASP A 99 0.95 -1.40 -10.60
N TYR A 100 1.85 -1.47 -11.59
CA TYR A 100 2.70 -2.63 -11.84
C TYR A 100 4.17 -2.24 -11.95
N SER A 101 4.54 -1.38 -12.91
CA SER A 101 5.95 -1.15 -13.24
C SER A 101 6.70 -0.44 -12.11
N ALA A 102 6.13 0.65 -11.59
CA ALA A 102 6.71 1.39 -10.46
C ALA A 102 6.75 0.55 -9.17
N VAL A 103 5.75 -0.33 -8.96
CA VAL A 103 5.71 -1.25 -7.82
C VAL A 103 6.87 -2.26 -7.91
N LEU A 104 7.04 -2.94 -9.04
CA LEU A 104 8.13 -3.90 -9.22
C LEU A 104 9.49 -3.21 -9.17
N ALA A 105 9.65 -2.05 -9.81
CA ALA A 105 10.89 -1.28 -9.76
C ALA A 105 11.27 -0.95 -8.30
N THR A 106 10.30 -0.49 -7.51
CA THR A 106 10.49 -0.19 -6.09
C THR A 106 10.92 -1.42 -5.31
N ALA A 107 10.22 -2.54 -5.47
CA ALA A 107 10.54 -3.78 -4.78
C ALA A 107 11.95 -4.29 -5.15
N GLN A 108 12.31 -4.27 -6.43
CA GLN A 108 13.63 -4.67 -6.92
C GLN A 108 14.74 -3.74 -6.40
N ALA A 109 14.52 -2.43 -6.40
CA ALA A 109 15.48 -1.47 -5.84
C ALA A 109 15.68 -1.70 -4.33
N ALA A 110 14.60 -1.94 -3.59
CA ALA A 110 14.67 -2.26 -2.17
C ALA A 110 15.41 -3.58 -1.90
N ARG A 111 15.14 -4.64 -2.67
CA ARG A 111 15.87 -5.93 -2.59
C ARG A 111 17.37 -5.73 -2.77
N ARG A 112 17.77 -4.96 -3.79
CA ARG A 112 19.18 -4.64 -4.06
C ARG A 112 19.82 -3.84 -2.91
N ALA A 113 19.02 -3.05 -2.20
CA ALA A 113 19.43 -2.30 -1.03
C ALA A 113 19.37 -3.10 0.30
N GLY A 114 19.08 -4.40 0.24
CA GLY A 114 19.12 -5.29 1.40
C GLY A 114 17.75 -5.68 1.97
N ALA A 115 16.64 -5.20 1.38
CA ALA A 115 15.32 -5.49 1.92
C ALA A 115 15.04 -7.00 1.91
N THR A 116 14.68 -7.55 3.06
CA THR A 116 14.29 -8.95 3.20
C THR A 116 12.78 -9.11 3.30
N ARG A 117 12.06 -8.07 3.72
CA ARG A 117 10.59 -8.10 3.85
C ARG A 117 9.92 -7.05 2.99
N CYS A 118 8.78 -7.41 2.42
CA CYS A 118 7.99 -6.54 1.55
C CYS A 118 6.51 -6.58 1.96
N GLY A 119 5.91 -5.41 2.16
CA GLY A 119 4.48 -5.22 2.24
C GLY A 119 3.99 -4.45 1.02
N VAL A 120 2.96 -4.94 0.33
CA VAL A 120 2.36 -4.26 -0.82
C VAL A 120 0.85 -4.15 -0.68
N VAL A 121 0.31 -3.00 -1.11
CA VAL A 121 -1.14 -2.79 -1.25
C VAL A 121 -1.57 -3.16 -2.66
N SER A 122 -2.29 -4.26 -2.78
CA SER A 122 -2.95 -4.73 -3.98
C SER A 122 -4.46 -4.41 -3.91
N ALA A 123 -5.31 -5.32 -4.38
CA ALA A 123 -6.75 -5.16 -4.39
C ALA A 123 -7.47 -6.51 -4.33
N MET A 124 -8.71 -6.50 -3.82
CA MET A 124 -9.59 -7.65 -3.93
C MET A 124 -9.82 -8.02 -5.41
N GLY A 125 -9.82 -9.32 -5.69
CA GLY A 125 -10.04 -9.83 -7.05
C GLY A 125 -8.82 -9.68 -7.96
N ALA A 126 -7.63 -9.39 -7.42
CA ALA A 126 -6.37 -9.48 -8.14
C ALA A 126 -6.14 -10.92 -8.63
N ASP A 127 -6.05 -11.08 -9.95
CA ASP A 127 -5.90 -12.36 -10.61
C ASP A 127 -5.23 -12.14 -11.98
N PRO A 128 -4.03 -12.67 -12.24
CA PRO A 128 -3.32 -12.49 -13.50
C PRO A 128 -4.07 -13.07 -14.72
N GLN A 129 -5.06 -13.93 -14.52
CA GLN A 129 -5.89 -14.50 -15.59
C GLN A 129 -7.21 -13.73 -15.79
N SER A 130 -7.46 -12.67 -15.03
CA SER A 130 -8.71 -11.91 -15.10
C SER A 130 -8.90 -11.25 -16.48
N ARG A 131 -10.14 -11.24 -16.95
CA ARG A 131 -10.56 -10.44 -18.13
C ARG A 131 -10.68 -8.95 -17.79
N ILE A 132 -10.78 -8.60 -16.50
CA ILE A 132 -10.86 -7.22 -16.04
C ILE A 132 -9.45 -6.67 -15.93
N PHE A 133 -9.13 -5.64 -16.72
CA PHE A 133 -7.79 -5.06 -16.80
C PHE A 133 -7.20 -4.73 -15.42
N TYR A 134 -7.97 -4.03 -14.57
CA TYR A 134 -7.55 -3.66 -13.21
C TYR A 134 -7.09 -4.88 -12.38
N SER A 135 -7.96 -5.89 -12.28
CA SER A 135 -7.69 -7.16 -11.57
C SER A 135 -6.50 -7.91 -12.15
N ARG A 136 -6.36 -7.91 -13.48
CA ARG A 136 -5.25 -8.55 -14.17
C ARG A 136 -3.92 -7.89 -13.85
N ILE A 137 -3.82 -6.57 -13.94
CA ILE A 137 -2.59 -5.84 -13.63
C ILE A 137 -2.18 -6.05 -12.17
N LYS A 138 -3.13 -5.99 -11.23
CA LYS A 138 -2.84 -6.27 -9.81
C LYS A 138 -2.39 -7.72 -9.60
N GLY A 139 -3.02 -8.69 -10.25
CA GLY A 139 -2.62 -10.09 -10.17
C GLY A 139 -1.26 -10.39 -10.81
N GLU A 140 -0.94 -9.76 -11.95
CA GLU A 140 0.39 -9.83 -12.57
C GLU A 140 1.46 -9.26 -11.64
N MET A 141 1.18 -8.10 -11.02
CA MET A 141 2.09 -7.46 -10.06
C MET A 141 2.36 -8.36 -8.85
N GLU A 142 1.32 -8.97 -8.28
CA GLU A 142 1.48 -9.90 -7.17
C GLU A 142 2.28 -11.15 -7.53
N ARG A 143 2.02 -11.75 -8.70
CA ARG A 143 2.77 -12.91 -9.19
C ARG A 143 4.26 -12.58 -9.32
N ASP A 144 4.57 -11.44 -9.91
CA ASP A 144 5.95 -11.08 -10.21
C ASP A 144 6.70 -10.61 -8.95
N LEU A 145 6.01 -10.03 -7.96
CA LEU A 145 6.57 -9.78 -6.63
C LEU A 145 6.96 -11.06 -5.88
N GLN A 146 6.15 -12.12 -5.99
CA GLN A 146 6.46 -13.41 -5.36
C GLN A 146 7.76 -14.01 -5.91
N ALA A 147 8.10 -13.73 -7.17
CA ALA A 147 9.33 -14.19 -7.80
C ALA A 147 10.59 -13.43 -7.33
N LEU A 148 10.47 -12.31 -6.60
CA LEU A 148 11.62 -11.51 -6.15
C LEU A 148 12.36 -12.08 -4.92
N GLY A 149 11.81 -13.12 -4.29
CA GLY A 149 12.49 -13.88 -3.24
C GLY A 149 12.64 -13.14 -1.90
N PHE A 150 11.70 -12.26 -1.54
CA PHE A 150 11.63 -11.73 -0.17
C PHE A 150 11.46 -12.87 0.82
N SER A 151 12.13 -12.80 1.98
CA SER A 151 11.92 -13.77 3.06
C SER A 151 10.48 -13.69 3.60
N THR A 152 9.90 -12.50 3.59
CA THR A 152 8.50 -12.26 3.95
C THR A 152 7.88 -11.33 2.91
N LEU A 153 6.83 -11.78 2.23
CA LEU A 153 6.02 -10.97 1.33
C LEU A 153 4.58 -10.93 1.82
N VAL A 154 4.10 -9.75 2.19
CA VAL A 154 2.71 -9.52 2.61
C VAL A 154 1.98 -8.73 1.54
N ILE A 155 0.88 -9.28 1.06
CA ILE A 155 0.02 -8.69 0.04
C ILE A 155 -1.32 -8.34 0.68
N ALA A 156 -1.60 -7.06 0.86
CA ALA A 156 -2.91 -6.60 1.32
C ALA A 156 -3.86 -6.43 0.12
N ARG A 157 -5.00 -7.14 0.13
CA ARG A 157 -6.06 -7.06 -0.88
C ARG A 157 -7.32 -6.40 -0.28
N PRO A 158 -7.33 -5.06 -0.11
CA PRO A 158 -8.50 -4.35 0.38
C PRO A 158 -9.66 -4.45 -0.62
N SER A 159 -10.88 -4.36 -0.10
CA SER A 159 -12.12 -4.24 -0.87
C SER A 159 -12.25 -2.82 -1.44
N VAL A 160 -13.00 -1.97 -0.75
CA VAL A 160 -13.15 -0.53 -1.01
C VAL A 160 -12.51 0.21 0.17
N LEU A 161 -11.69 1.23 -0.09
CA LEU A 161 -11.13 2.03 1.01
C LEU A 161 -12.13 3.09 1.49
N ALA A 162 -12.45 3.08 2.77
CA ALA A 162 -13.25 4.13 3.40
C ALA A 162 -12.45 5.44 3.39
N GLY A 163 -13.00 6.46 2.73
CA GLY A 163 -12.31 7.74 2.49
C GLY A 163 -12.01 8.00 1.02
N ASN A 164 -12.02 6.98 0.16
CA ASN A 164 -12.04 7.16 -1.29
C ASN A 164 -13.48 7.46 -1.74
N ARG A 165 -13.99 8.64 -1.38
CA ARG A 165 -15.29 9.13 -1.88
C ARG A 165 -15.12 9.62 -3.31
N GLN A 166 -14.94 8.68 -4.24
CA GLN A 166 -15.32 8.91 -5.63
C GLN A 166 -16.38 7.86 -6.00
N PRO A 167 -17.52 8.30 -6.54
CA PRO A 167 -18.68 7.44 -6.76
C PRO A 167 -18.29 6.33 -7.74
N LEU A 168 -18.53 5.10 -7.30
CA LEU A 168 -18.44 3.92 -8.15
C LEU A 168 -19.49 4.07 -9.25
N HIS A 169 -19.07 4.54 -10.43
CA HIS A 169 -19.81 4.53 -11.69
C HIS A 169 -21.29 4.94 -11.62
N GLN A 170 -21.58 6.24 -11.53
CA GLN A 170 -22.75 6.80 -12.22
C GLN A 170 -22.36 8.17 -12.81
N THR A 171 -22.49 8.28 -14.13
CA THR A 171 -22.57 9.54 -14.86
C THR A 171 -23.34 10.60 -14.07
N PRO A 172 -22.87 11.86 -13.98
CA PRO A 172 -23.60 12.92 -13.29
C PRO A 172 -24.83 13.30 -14.13
N ARG A 173 -25.94 12.58 -13.93
CA ARG A 173 -27.26 13.09 -14.28
C ARG A 173 -27.82 13.76 -13.03
N ARG A 174 -27.88 15.09 -13.10
CA ARG A 174 -28.50 16.04 -12.16
C ARG A 174 -29.60 15.37 -11.28
N GLY A 175 -29.26 15.03 -10.04
CA GLY A 175 -30.22 14.39 -9.11
C GLY A 175 -29.62 13.87 -7.80
N GLU A 176 -28.42 14.33 -7.38
CA GLU A 176 -27.73 13.84 -6.18
C GLU A 176 -28.35 14.40 -4.89
N SER A 177 -29.10 13.55 -4.18
CA SER A 177 -29.26 13.62 -2.72
C SER A 177 -29.97 12.39 -2.15
N LEU A 178 -30.79 11.68 -2.95
CA LEU A 178 -31.49 10.48 -2.48
C LEU A 178 -30.66 9.18 -2.50
N SER A 179 -29.60 9.09 -3.31
CA SER A 179 -28.84 7.84 -3.50
C SER A 179 -27.98 7.45 -2.29
N LEU A 180 -27.46 8.43 -1.54
CA LEU A 180 -26.61 8.20 -0.38
C LEU A 180 -27.38 7.70 0.86
N ALA A 181 -28.58 8.24 1.08
CA ALA A 181 -29.47 7.82 2.16
C ALA A 181 -29.97 6.37 1.97
N LEU A 182 -30.16 5.95 0.71
CA LEU A 182 -30.58 4.60 0.39
C LEU A 182 -29.44 3.57 0.57
N LEU A 183 -28.21 3.92 0.19
CA LEU A 183 -27.03 3.07 0.37
C LEU A 183 -26.63 2.89 1.85
N GLN A 184 -26.78 3.93 2.70
CA GLN A 184 -26.59 3.77 4.14
C GLN A 184 -27.67 2.87 4.78
N TRP A 185 -28.90 2.89 4.23
CA TRP A 185 -30.01 2.09 4.73
C TRP A 185 -29.88 0.61 4.33
N LEU A 186 -29.27 0.32 3.18
CA LEU A 186 -28.98 -1.05 2.70
C LEU A 186 -27.66 -1.64 3.22
N ARG A 187 -26.92 -0.93 4.10
CA ARG A 187 -25.71 -1.43 4.79
C ARG A 187 -25.81 -2.84 5.40
N PRO A 188 -26.92 -3.27 6.04
CA PRO A 188 -26.99 -4.62 6.61
C PRO A 188 -27.08 -5.73 5.54
N LEU A 189 -27.37 -5.40 4.29
CA LEU A 189 -27.51 -6.36 3.18
C LEU A 189 -26.22 -6.50 2.33
N ILE A 190 -25.21 -5.66 2.56
CA ILE A 190 -23.92 -5.74 1.86
C ILE A 190 -23.07 -6.84 2.52
N PRO A 191 -22.62 -7.86 1.76
CA PRO A 191 -21.80 -8.94 2.31
C PRO A 191 -20.55 -8.36 2.99
N ALA A 192 -20.16 -8.92 4.13
CA ALA A 192 -19.06 -8.39 4.96
C ALA A 192 -17.75 -8.18 4.18
N ASN A 193 -17.53 -8.97 3.13
CA ASN A 193 -16.37 -8.88 2.25
C ASN A 193 -16.33 -7.59 1.41
N TYR A 194 -17.46 -6.94 1.14
CA TYR A 194 -17.56 -5.71 0.33
C TYR A 194 -17.68 -4.43 1.16
N ARG A 195 -17.64 -4.54 2.50
CA ARG A 195 -17.65 -3.35 3.37
C ARG A 195 -16.37 -2.56 3.18
N ALA A 196 -16.50 -1.24 3.18
CA ALA A 196 -15.34 -0.37 3.05
C ALA A 196 -14.41 -0.56 4.26
N VAL A 197 -13.11 -0.74 4.01
CA VAL A 197 -12.06 -0.91 5.02
C VAL A 197 -11.37 0.44 5.23
N ALA A 198 -11.12 0.84 6.47
CA ALA A 198 -10.38 2.07 6.70
C ALA A 198 -8.92 1.90 6.25
N ALA A 199 -8.35 2.93 5.64
CA ALA A 199 -6.95 2.89 5.23
C ALA A 199 -5.99 2.67 6.40
N ARG A 200 -6.38 3.15 7.59
CA ARG A 200 -5.69 2.89 8.85
C ARG A 200 -5.61 1.39 9.15
N ASP A 201 -6.72 0.67 9.05
CA ASP A 201 -6.76 -0.76 9.35
C ASP A 201 -5.90 -1.56 8.36
N VAL A 202 -5.95 -1.21 7.07
CA VAL A 202 -5.09 -1.80 6.03
C VAL A 202 -3.62 -1.56 6.36
N ALA A 203 -3.25 -0.32 6.70
CA ALA A 203 -1.87 0.02 7.03
C ALA A 203 -1.37 -0.70 8.29
N HIS A 204 -2.17 -0.71 9.36
CA HIS A 204 -1.83 -1.41 10.61
C HIS A 204 -1.66 -2.91 10.38
N ALA A 205 -2.61 -3.55 9.69
CA ALA A 205 -2.53 -4.98 9.37
C ALA A 205 -1.30 -5.30 8.51
N LEU A 206 -1.00 -4.47 7.50
CA LEU A 206 0.17 -4.63 6.65
C LEU A 206 1.48 -4.49 7.45
N VAL A 207 1.62 -3.41 8.22
CA VAL A 207 2.82 -3.16 9.03
C VAL A 207 3.03 -4.26 10.06
N HIS A 208 1.96 -4.66 10.75
CA HIS A 208 2.00 -5.74 11.73
C HIS A 208 2.44 -7.07 11.10
N ALA A 209 1.83 -7.47 9.98
CA ALA A 209 2.15 -8.72 9.30
C ALA A 209 3.57 -8.73 8.70
N VAL A 210 4.07 -7.60 8.20
CA VAL A 210 5.47 -7.51 7.73
C VAL A 210 6.46 -7.64 8.89
N ARG A 211 6.15 -7.04 10.05
CA ARG A 211 7.06 -7.04 11.21
C ARG A 211 7.08 -8.37 11.97
N HIS A 212 5.92 -9.00 12.12
CA HIS A 212 5.73 -10.17 12.99
C HIS A 212 5.30 -11.43 12.25
N GLY A 213 5.04 -11.33 10.95
CA GLY A 213 4.61 -12.47 10.15
C GLY A 213 5.71 -13.51 9.97
N THR A 214 5.28 -14.71 9.59
CA THR A 214 6.17 -15.82 9.25
C THR A 214 6.86 -15.59 7.91
N SER A 215 7.93 -16.35 7.66
CA SER A 215 8.57 -16.36 6.34
C SER A 215 7.62 -16.93 5.28
N GLY A 216 7.76 -16.45 4.04
CA GLY A 216 6.92 -16.81 2.90
C GLY A 216 5.94 -15.71 2.49
N VAL A 217 4.96 -16.11 1.68
CA VAL A 217 3.95 -15.21 1.10
C VAL A 217 2.68 -15.26 1.94
N GLN A 218 2.17 -14.09 2.34
CA GLN A 218 0.93 -13.93 3.10
C GLN A 218 0.00 -12.98 2.37
N VAL A 219 -1.26 -13.37 2.18
CA VAL A 219 -2.29 -12.53 1.55
C VAL A 219 -3.32 -12.14 2.59
N LEU A 220 -3.43 -10.85 2.88
CA LEU A 220 -4.39 -10.28 3.83
C LEU A 220 -5.64 -9.80 3.07
N SER A 221 -6.81 -10.29 3.42
CA SER A 221 -8.09 -9.85 2.84
C SER A 221 -9.24 -9.93 3.83
N GLY A 222 -10.35 -9.23 3.53
CA GLY A 222 -11.55 -9.23 4.35
C GLY A 222 -11.27 -8.86 5.81
N ARG A 223 -11.63 -9.75 6.75
CA ARG A 223 -11.46 -9.53 8.20
C ARG A 223 -10.00 -9.38 8.63
N ALA A 224 -9.05 -9.98 7.94
CA ALA A 224 -7.62 -9.86 8.28
C ALA A 224 -7.07 -8.44 8.08
N LEU A 225 -7.80 -7.59 7.32
CA LEU A 225 -7.49 -6.17 7.16
C LEU A 225 -8.28 -5.26 8.12
N GLN A 226 -9.19 -5.82 8.92
CA GLN A 226 -10.14 -5.06 9.78
C GLN A 226 -9.87 -5.26 11.28
N SER A 227 -8.86 -6.05 11.65
CA SER A 227 -8.55 -6.39 13.05
C SER A 227 -7.56 -5.40 13.69
N GLY A 228 -7.76 -4.11 13.44
CA GLY A 228 -6.99 -3.01 14.03
C GLY A 228 -7.52 -2.57 15.39
#